data_AF-A0A2V3PP16-F1
#
_entry.id   AF-A0A2V3PP16-F1
#
_cell.length_a   1.000
_cell.length_b   1.000
_cell.length_c   1.000
_cell.angle_alpha   90.00
_cell.angle_beta   90.00
_cell.angle_gamma   90.00
#
_symmetry.space_group_name_H-M   'P 1'
#
loop_
_entity.id
_entity.type
_entity.pdbx_description
1 polymer ?
#
loop_
_entity_poly.entity_id
_entity_poly.type
_entity_poly.pdbx_seq_one_letter_code
_entity_poly.pdbx_strand_id
1 'polypeptide(L)'
;MKKYAILFCLCLIPAIIYSQSLDVWMERADVAEQAGNLEVANICYQKVIELDSTDLEVFYSRANVLVNLGEEKKDKSIFKESFEMYRKASALDPSNGYVYNDWAVSVLRLAKMENNIRYYESEITALCIKSEKLGDQVAAYNLACMYSLLNKRKKSLEWLEKALTNNYQIKSNILTKSRIEKDPDFENIRKDKKFEELLTKYAVTRKSSMLF
;
A
#
# COMPACT_ATOMS: atom_id res chain seq x y z
N MET A 1 -52.22 -25.17 -32.50
CA MET A 1 -51.67 -24.47 -31.32
C MET A 1 -50.21 -24.87 -31.15
N LYS A 2 -49.25 -23.99 -31.47
CA LYS A 2 -47.81 -24.06 -31.09
C LYS A 2 -47.05 -22.97 -31.87
N LYS A 3 -47.04 -21.73 -31.38
CA LYS A 3 -46.11 -20.66 -31.82
C LYS A 3 -45.95 -19.59 -30.73
N TYR A 4 -45.50 -19.96 -29.54
CA TYR A 4 -44.97 -19.00 -28.55
C TYR A 4 -43.92 -19.71 -27.70
N ALA A 5 -42.66 -19.73 -28.15
CA ALA A 5 -41.55 -20.24 -27.33
C ALA A 5 -40.17 -19.69 -27.69
N ILE A 6 -40.04 -18.72 -28.59
CA ILE A 6 -38.72 -18.18 -28.96
C ILE A 6 -38.83 -16.67 -29.15
N LEU A 7 -39.02 -15.94 -28.05
CA LEU A 7 -38.79 -14.49 -28.04
C LEU A 7 -38.37 -13.98 -26.65
N PHE A 8 -37.64 -14.79 -25.87
CA PHE A 8 -37.15 -14.38 -24.55
C PHE A 8 -35.62 -14.46 -24.39
N CYS A 9 -34.87 -14.81 -25.44
CA CYS A 9 -33.43 -15.07 -25.31
C CYS A 9 -32.53 -13.96 -25.86
N LEU A 10 -33.02 -13.06 -26.72
CA LEU A 10 -32.15 -12.06 -27.37
C LEU A 10 -31.89 -10.79 -26.54
N CYS A 11 -32.72 -10.50 -25.53
CA CYS A 11 -32.51 -9.36 -24.63
C CYS A 11 -31.56 -9.70 -23.46
N LEU A 12 -31.47 -10.99 -23.11
CA LEU A 12 -30.65 -11.49 -22.00
C LEU A 12 -29.20 -11.76 -22.41
N ILE A 13 -28.93 -12.10 -23.67
CA ILE A 13 -27.57 -12.36 -24.16
C ILE A 13 -26.66 -11.11 -24.08
N PRO A 14 -27.10 -9.90 -24.50
CA PRO A 14 -26.30 -8.69 -24.30
C PRO A 14 -26.08 -8.40 -22.82
N ALA A 15 -27.09 -8.54 -21.96
CA ALA A 15 -26.97 -8.31 -20.52
C ALA A 15 -26.04 -9.32 -19.82
N ILE A 16 -26.06 -10.58 -20.23
CA ILE A 16 -25.18 -11.64 -19.70
C ILE A 16 -23.74 -11.39 -20.14
N ILE A 17 -23.50 -11.05 -21.41
CA ILE A 17 -22.17 -10.70 -21.94
C ILE A 17 -21.65 -9.41 -21.27
N TYR A 18 -22.52 -8.42 -21.07
CA TYR A 18 -22.17 -7.16 -20.39
C TYR A 18 -21.88 -7.38 -18.90
N SER A 19 -22.59 -8.29 -18.23
CA SER A 19 -22.36 -8.62 -16.81
C SER A 19 -21.08 -9.42 -16.52
N GLN A 20 -20.40 -9.87 -17.58
CA GLN A 20 -19.15 -10.64 -17.52
C GLN A 20 -17.97 -9.89 -18.15
N SER A 21 -18.13 -8.62 -18.51
CA SER A 21 -17.00 -7.82 -19.01
C SER A 21 -16.03 -7.50 -17.87
N LEU A 22 -14.77 -7.32 -18.25
CA LEU A 22 -13.70 -6.90 -17.36
C LEU A 22 -14.06 -5.60 -16.62
N ASP A 23 -14.60 -4.62 -17.35
CA ASP A 23 -14.97 -3.29 -16.83
C ASP A 23 -16.03 -3.36 -15.72
N VAL A 24 -17.03 -4.23 -15.86
CA VAL A 24 -18.09 -4.37 -14.83
C VAL A 24 -17.53 -4.98 -13.55
N TRP A 25 -16.60 -5.92 -13.64
CA TRP A 25 -15.95 -6.47 -12.46
C TRP A 25 -15.02 -5.47 -11.80
N MET A 26 -14.32 -4.63 -12.58
CA MET A 26 -13.53 -3.53 -12.06
C MET A 26 -14.39 -2.52 -11.31
N GLU A 27 -15.47 -2.02 -11.92
CA GLU A 27 -16.37 -1.06 -11.27
C GLU A 27 -16.95 -1.62 -9.95
N ARG A 28 -17.32 -2.91 -9.94
CA ARG A 28 -17.78 -3.56 -8.70
C ARG A 28 -16.69 -3.68 -7.64
N ALA A 29 -15.45 -3.94 -8.05
CA ALA A 29 -14.33 -3.99 -7.12
C ALA A 29 -14.11 -2.62 -6.46
N ASP A 30 -14.08 -1.56 -7.26
CA ASP A 30 -13.89 -0.18 -6.78
C ASP A 30 -15.01 0.25 -5.83
N VAL A 31 -16.27 -0.03 -6.18
CA VAL A 31 -17.44 0.28 -5.33
C VAL A 31 -17.39 -0.52 -4.03
N ALA A 32 -17.04 -1.81 -4.09
CA ALA A 32 -16.92 -2.64 -2.90
C ALA A 32 -15.78 -2.17 -1.98
N GLU A 33 -14.64 -1.78 -2.55
CA GLU A 33 -13.51 -1.23 -1.80
C GLU A 33 -13.87 0.09 -1.12
N GLN A 34 -14.52 1.01 -1.84
CA GLN A 34 -15.02 2.28 -1.27
C GLN A 34 -16.06 2.05 -0.17
N ALA A 35 -16.86 1.00 -0.27
CA ALA A 35 -17.81 0.60 0.77
C ALA A 35 -17.15 -0.16 1.94
N GLY A 36 -15.85 -0.42 1.89
CA GLY A 36 -15.13 -1.22 2.89
C GLY A 36 -15.45 -2.71 2.86
N ASN A 37 -16.14 -3.19 1.82
CA ASN A 37 -16.45 -4.60 1.65
C ASN A 37 -15.29 -5.33 0.97
N LEU A 38 -14.21 -5.52 1.74
CA LEU A 38 -12.94 -6.02 1.24
C LEU A 38 -13.03 -7.44 0.62
N GLU A 39 -13.89 -8.31 1.15
CA GLU A 39 -14.12 -9.65 0.59
C GLU A 39 -14.68 -9.57 -0.83
N VAL A 40 -15.72 -8.75 -1.02
CA VAL A 40 -16.34 -8.57 -2.33
C VAL A 40 -15.35 -7.91 -3.29
N ALA A 41 -14.59 -6.91 -2.84
CA ALA A 41 -13.55 -6.28 -3.65
C ALA A 41 -12.49 -7.30 -4.11
N ASN A 42 -11.98 -8.14 -3.21
CA ASN A 42 -11.02 -9.20 -3.55
C ASN A 42 -11.59 -10.19 -4.58
N ILE A 43 -12.85 -10.63 -4.41
CA ILE A 43 -13.51 -11.53 -5.38
C ILE A 43 -13.64 -10.85 -6.74
N CYS A 44 -14.04 -9.58 -6.79
CA CYS A 44 -14.20 -8.84 -8.04
C CYS A 44 -12.86 -8.64 -8.76
N TYR A 45 -11.80 -8.24 -8.05
CA TYR A 45 -10.46 -8.16 -8.65
C TYR A 45 -9.95 -9.52 -9.12
N GLN A 46 -10.19 -10.61 -8.38
CA GLN A 46 -9.84 -11.96 -8.82
C GLN A 46 -10.58 -12.33 -10.12
N LYS A 47 -11.84 -11.93 -10.29
CA LYS A 47 -12.58 -12.13 -11.55
C LYS A 47 -11.98 -11.34 -12.71
N VAL A 48 -11.54 -10.11 -12.49
CA VAL A 48 -10.82 -9.30 -13.50
C VAL A 48 -9.55 -10.01 -13.95
N ILE A 49 -8.78 -10.58 -13.01
CA ILE A 49 -7.55 -11.33 -13.31
C ILE A 49 -7.86 -12.64 -14.07
N GLU A 50 -8.93 -13.35 -13.71
CA GLU A 50 -9.38 -14.57 -14.42
C GLU A 50 -9.82 -14.31 -15.86
N LEU A 51 -10.17 -13.07 -16.20
CA LEU A 51 -10.48 -12.61 -17.55
C LEU A 51 -9.22 -12.12 -18.30
N ASP A 52 -8.05 -12.59 -17.88
CA ASP A 52 -6.73 -12.32 -18.46
C ASP A 52 -6.33 -10.83 -18.48
N SER A 53 -6.72 -10.07 -17.46
CA SER A 53 -6.21 -8.70 -17.30
C SER A 53 -4.69 -8.68 -17.10
N THR A 54 -4.01 -7.82 -17.87
CA THR A 54 -2.59 -7.49 -17.70
C THR A 54 -2.39 -6.09 -17.14
N ASP A 55 -3.42 -5.48 -16.59
CA ASP A 55 -3.35 -4.15 -16.00
C ASP A 55 -2.72 -4.23 -14.61
N LEU A 56 -1.64 -3.46 -14.43
CA LEU A 56 -0.91 -3.34 -13.17
C LEU A 56 -1.82 -2.94 -12.03
N GLU A 57 -2.76 -2.01 -12.28
CA GLU A 57 -3.61 -1.43 -11.25
C GLU A 57 -4.48 -2.50 -10.58
N VAL A 58 -4.94 -3.49 -11.33
CA VAL A 58 -5.74 -4.60 -10.81
C VAL A 58 -4.95 -5.41 -9.78
N PHE A 59 -3.70 -5.75 -10.09
CA PHE A 59 -2.84 -6.49 -9.17
C PHE A 59 -2.49 -5.64 -7.95
N TYR A 60 -2.18 -4.36 -8.16
CA TYR A 60 -1.83 -3.44 -7.11
C TYR A 60 -2.99 -3.21 -6.12
N SER A 61 -4.19 -2.89 -6.61
CA SER A 61 -5.38 -2.67 -5.79
C SER A 61 -5.81 -3.94 -5.06
N ARG A 62 -5.78 -5.09 -5.74
CA ARG A 62 -6.03 -6.37 -5.06
C ARG A 62 -5.03 -6.65 -3.95
N ALA A 63 -3.75 -6.34 -4.15
CA ALA A 63 -2.73 -6.49 -3.13
C ALA A 63 -3.09 -5.68 -1.88
N ASN A 64 -3.47 -4.40 -2.06
CA ASN A 64 -3.90 -3.50 -0.98
C ASN A 64 -5.12 -4.04 -0.21
N VAL A 65 -6.15 -4.51 -0.93
CA VAL A 65 -7.33 -5.14 -0.32
C VAL A 65 -6.94 -6.38 0.50
N LEU A 66 -6.08 -7.24 -0.04
CA LEU A 66 -5.58 -8.43 0.65
C LEU A 66 -4.78 -8.08 1.91
N VAL A 67 -3.98 -7.00 1.92
CA VAL A 67 -3.29 -6.57 3.15
C VAL A 67 -4.29 -6.25 4.26
N ASN A 68 -5.34 -5.51 3.92
CA ASN A 68 -6.36 -5.11 4.89
C ASN A 68 -7.16 -6.33 5.38
N LEU A 69 -7.55 -7.25 4.49
CA LEU A 69 -8.18 -8.52 4.86
C LEU A 69 -7.28 -9.36 5.77
N GLY A 70 -5.99 -9.46 5.45
CA GLY A 70 -5.02 -10.21 6.25
C GLY A 70 -4.87 -9.65 7.65
N GLU A 71 -4.95 -8.32 7.82
CA GLU A 71 -4.96 -7.70 9.14
C GLU A 71 -6.26 -7.89 9.90
N GLU A 72 -7.41 -7.76 9.25
CA GLU A 72 -8.73 -7.95 9.88
C GLU A 72 -8.90 -9.39 10.37
N LYS A 73 -8.50 -10.35 9.53
CA LYS A 73 -8.59 -11.78 9.83
C LYS A 73 -7.43 -12.32 10.66
N LYS A 74 -6.37 -11.52 10.84
CA LYS A 74 -5.09 -11.97 11.44
C LYS A 74 -4.51 -13.20 10.74
N ASP A 75 -4.64 -13.26 9.42
CA ASP A 75 -4.26 -14.42 8.60
C ASP A 75 -3.02 -14.14 7.76
N LYS A 76 -1.94 -14.83 8.09
CA LYS A 76 -0.63 -14.75 7.42
C LYS A 76 -0.67 -15.24 5.97
N SER A 77 -1.58 -16.15 5.63
CA SER A 77 -1.69 -16.68 4.27
C SER A 77 -2.18 -15.61 3.29
N ILE A 78 -3.09 -14.74 3.75
CA ILE A 78 -3.62 -13.63 2.96
C ILE A 78 -2.54 -12.58 2.68
N PHE A 79 -1.66 -12.30 3.65
CA PHE A 79 -0.47 -11.47 3.41
C PHE A 79 0.46 -12.07 2.35
N LYS A 80 0.67 -13.39 2.35
CA LYS A 80 1.51 -14.02 1.32
C LYS A 80 0.88 -13.89 -0.07
N GLU A 81 -0.45 -13.94 -0.15
CA GLU A 81 -1.18 -13.69 -1.40
C GLU A 81 -1.03 -12.23 -1.85
N SER A 82 -1.09 -11.25 -0.94
CA SER A 82 -0.85 -9.84 -1.30
C SER A 82 0.57 -9.62 -1.84
N PHE A 83 1.58 -10.29 -1.28
CA PHE A 83 2.95 -10.20 -1.77
C PHE A 83 3.10 -10.75 -3.20
N GLU A 84 2.35 -11.79 -3.55
CA GLU A 84 2.33 -12.29 -4.93
C GLU A 84 1.66 -11.31 -5.89
N MET A 85 0.62 -10.60 -5.45
CA MET A 85 0.00 -9.56 -6.26
C MET A 85 0.94 -8.35 -6.46
N TYR A 86 1.65 -7.91 -5.41
CA TYR A 86 2.71 -6.90 -5.56
C TYR A 86 3.84 -7.36 -6.48
N ARG A 87 4.25 -8.63 -6.41
CA ARG A 87 5.24 -9.21 -7.32
C ARG A 87 4.79 -9.09 -8.77
N LYS A 88 3.54 -9.47 -9.06
CA LYS A 88 2.95 -9.35 -10.42
C LYS A 88 2.87 -7.90 -10.88
N ALA A 89 2.37 -6.98 -10.05
CA ALA A 89 2.34 -5.55 -10.34
C ALA A 89 3.75 -5.01 -10.67
N SER A 90 4.75 -5.35 -9.84
CA SER A 90 6.14 -4.90 -10.04
C SER A 90 6.81 -5.51 -11.28
N ALA A 91 6.33 -6.66 -11.77
CA ALA A 91 6.81 -7.27 -13.01
C ALA A 91 6.25 -6.56 -14.25
N LEU A 92 5.03 -6.00 -14.15
CA LEU A 92 4.40 -5.20 -15.20
C LEU A 92 5.02 -3.80 -15.31
N ASP A 93 5.34 -3.16 -14.17
CA ASP A 93 6.11 -1.92 -14.13
C ASP A 93 7.18 -1.93 -13.01
N PRO A 94 8.45 -2.27 -13.36
CA PRO A 94 9.56 -2.27 -12.41
C PRO A 94 10.04 -0.87 -11.97
N SER A 95 9.44 0.20 -12.52
CA SER A 95 9.75 1.60 -12.22
C SER A 95 8.72 2.26 -11.29
N ASN A 96 7.63 1.59 -10.97
CA ASN A 96 6.62 2.10 -10.06
C ASN A 96 7.09 2.01 -8.59
N GLY A 97 7.57 3.13 -8.04
CA GLY A 97 8.05 3.21 -6.65
C GLY A 97 6.99 2.89 -5.60
N TYR A 98 5.72 3.21 -5.86
CA TYR A 98 4.62 3.00 -4.92
C TYR A 98 4.41 1.51 -4.64
N VAL A 99 4.46 0.67 -5.68
CA VAL A 99 4.32 -0.79 -5.55
C VAL A 99 5.34 -1.36 -4.55
N TYR A 100 6.60 -0.95 -4.64
CA TYR A 100 7.64 -1.43 -3.73
C TYR A 100 7.50 -0.88 -2.31
N ASN A 101 7.09 0.38 -2.15
CA ASN A 101 6.86 0.97 -0.83
C ASN A 101 5.70 0.27 -0.11
N ASP A 102 4.58 0.09 -0.79
CA ASP A 102 3.37 -0.47 -0.19
C ASP A 102 3.53 -1.98 0.06
N TRP A 103 4.29 -2.67 -0.78
CA TRP A 103 4.76 -4.02 -0.48
C TRP A 103 5.62 -4.05 0.79
N ALA A 104 6.60 -3.16 0.94
CA ALA A 104 7.43 -3.11 2.14
C ALA A 104 6.61 -2.85 3.41
N VAL A 105 5.62 -1.96 3.33
CA VAL A 105 4.66 -1.68 4.41
C VAL A 105 3.82 -2.92 4.72
N SER A 106 3.37 -3.66 3.70
CA SER A 106 2.64 -4.91 3.88
C SER A 106 3.46 -5.97 4.62
N VAL A 107 4.75 -6.13 4.25
CA VAL A 107 5.68 -7.02 4.96
C VAL A 107 5.89 -6.55 6.40
N LEU A 108 6.03 -5.24 6.65
CA LEU A 108 6.14 -4.69 8.00
C LEU A 108 4.87 -4.94 8.84
N ARG A 109 3.68 -4.83 8.25
CA ARG A 109 2.38 -5.13 8.90
C ARG A 109 2.32 -6.61 9.32
N LEU A 110 2.69 -7.54 8.44
CA LEU A 110 2.84 -8.95 8.78
C LEU A 110 3.85 -9.15 9.92
N ALA A 111 5.01 -8.49 9.82
CA ALA A 111 6.07 -8.63 10.82
C ALA A 111 5.67 -8.09 12.21
N LYS A 112 4.91 -6.99 12.25
CA LYS A 112 4.30 -6.44 13.48
C LYS A 112 3.26 -7.41 14.04
N MET A 113 2.38 -7.98 13.20
CA MET A 113 1.40 -8.97 13.61
C MET A 113 2.06 -10.24 14.20
N GLU A 114 3.20 -10.65 13.65
CA GLU A 114 4.00 -11.76 14.16
C GLU A 114 4.91 -11.40 15.34
N ASN A 115 4.99 -10.12 15.72
CA ASN A 115 5.97 -9.60 16.67
C ASN A 115 7.42 -9.99 16.31
N ASN A 116 7.76 -10.04 15.02
CA ASN A 116 9.04 -10.53 14.52
C ASN A 116 9.63 -9.67 13.38
N ILE A 117 9.70 -8.35 13.60
CA ILE A 117 10.25 -7.39 12.63
C ILE A 117 11.68 -7.76 12.19
N ARG A 118 12.49 -8.31 13.10
CA ARG A 118 13.87 -8.70 12.80
C ARG A 118 13.97 -9.77 11.71
N TYR A 119 13.04 -10.71 11.67
CA TYR A 119 13.03 -11.76 10.65
C TYR A 119 12.86 -11.19 9.23
N TYR A 120 12.02 -10.16 9.09
CA TYR A 120 11.70 -9.53 7.81
C TYR A 120 12.59 -8.32 7.46
N GLU A 121 13.57 -7.97 8.31
CA GLU A 121 14.36 -6.74 8.15
C GLU A 121 14.98 -6.63 6.74
N SER A 122 15.58 -7.71 6.25
CA SER A 122 16.29 -7.70 4.96
C SER A 122 15.36 -7.44 3.79
N GLU A 123 14.16 -8.06 3.80
CA GLU A 123 13.14 -7.92 2.77
C GLU A 123 12.55 -6.51 2.76
N ILE A 124 12.10 -6.02 3.91
CA ILE A 124 11.56 -4.65 4.07
C ILE A 124 12.62 -3.63 3.62
N THR A 125 13.88 -3.82 4.05
CA THR A 125 14.98 -2.93 3.66
C THR A 125 15.19 -2.91 2.16
N ALA A 126 15.20 -4.08 1.50
CA ALA A 126 15.42 -4.17 0.06
C ALA A 126 14.29 -3.48 -0.73
N LEU A 127 13.04 -3.71 -0.34
CA LEU A 127 11.86 -3.11 -0.97
C LEU A 127 11.85 -1.58 -0.81
N CYS A 128 12.05 -1.07 0.40
CA CYS A 128 12.09 0.38 0.61
C CYS A 128 13.28 1.04 -0.11
N ILE A 129 14.47 0.42 -0.14
CA ILE A 129 15.62 0.98 -0.88
C ILE A 129 15.31 1.02 -2.39
N LYS A 130 14.64 0.00 -2.93
CA LYS A 130 14.22 -0.02 -4.33
C LYS A 130 13.23 1.12 -4.62
N SER A 131 12.22 1.31 -3.77
CA SER A 131 11.26 2.42 -3.89
C SER A 131 11.94 3.80 -3.75
N GLU A 132 12.82 3.97 -2.78
CA GLU A 132 13.53 5.23 -2.55
C GLU A 132 14.42 5.62 -3.74
N LYS A 133 15.10 4.64 -4.36
CA LYS A 133 15.87 4.85 -5.60
C LYS A 133 15.00 5.26 -6.79
N LEU A 134 13.72 4.90 -6.79
CA LEU A 134 12.72 5.35 -7.77
C LEU A 134 12.14 6.73 -7.41
N GLY A 135 12.68 7.40 -6.39
CA GLY A 135 12.36 8.76 -6.04
C GLY A 135 11.23 8.91 -5.02
N ASP A 136 10.84 7.84 -4.32
CA ASP A 136 9.82 7.87 -3.26
C ASP A 136 10.39 8.34 -1.91
N GLN A 137 9.95 9.53 -1.49
CA GLN A 137 10.28 10.09 -0.17
C GLN A 137 9.73 9.26 0.98
N VAL A 138 8.54 8.68 0.83
CA VAL A 138 7.85 7.92 1.88
C VAL A 138 8.62 6.65 2.20
N ALA A 139 9.24 6.02 1.21
CA ALA A 139 10.09 4.85 1.42
C ALA A 139 11.29 5.13 2.33
N ALA A 140 11.92 6.30 2.21
CA ALA A 140 13.00 6.72 3.12
C ALA A 140 12.48 6.92 4.56
N TYR A 141 11.29 7.50 4.70
CA TYR A 141 10.63 7.65 6.00
C TYR A 141 10.28 6.29 6.62
N ASN A 142 9.72 5.37 5.84
CA ASN A 142 9.36 4.03 6.30
C ASN A 142 10.60 3.21 6.73
N LEU A 143 11.76 3.40 6.08
CA LEU A 143 13.03 2.84 6.57
C LEU A 143 13.43 3.40 7.93
N ALA A 144 13.22 4.70 8.15
CA ALA A 144 13.49 5.32 9.45
C ALA A 144 12.61 4.68 10.54
N CYS A 145 11.31 4.53 10.29
CA CYS A 145 10.36 3.87 11.20
C CYS A 145 10.78 2.42 11.49
N MET A 146 11.08 1.63 10.46
CA MET A 146 11.50 0.23 10.63
C MET A 146 12.79 0.11 11.47
N TYR A 147 13.81 0.92 11.19
CA TYR A 147 15.03 0.90 11.99
C TYR A 147 14.80 1.39 13.43
N SER A 148 13.86 2.30 13.63
CA SER A 148 13.44 2.73 14.96
C SER A 148 12.86 1.56 15.75
N LEU A 149 11.90 0.84 15.17
CA LEU A 149 11.29 -0.36 15.76
C LEU A 149 12.30 -1.48 16.08
N LEU A 150 13.38 -1.59 15.31
CA LEU A 150 14.48 -2.54 15.57
C LEU A 150 15.50 -2.05 16.60
N ASN A 151 15.27 -0.90 17.24
CA ASN A 151 16.22 -0.21 18.13
C ASN A 151 17.57 0.12 17.45
N LYS A 152 17.58 0.28 16.12
CA LYS A 152 18.74 0.69 15.32
C LYS A 152 18.80 2.20 15.18
N ARG A 153 18.88 2.88 16.34
CA ARG A 153 18.77 4.34 16.49
C ARG A 153 19.57 5.14 15.46
N LYS A 154 20.87 4.84 15.28
CA LYS A 154 21.74 5.58 14.35
C LYS A 154 21.19 5.53 12.92
N LYS A 155 20.84 4.34 12.43
CA LYS A 155 20.27 4.15 11.09
C LYS A 155 18.91 4.83 10.95
N SER A 156 18.07 4.75 11.98
CA SER A 156 16.77 5.41 11.97
C SER A 156 16.91 6.92 11.76
N LEU A 157 17.79 7.57 12.53
CA LEU A 157 18.06 9.00 12.40
C LEU A 157 18.68 9.38 11.05
N GLU A 158 19.57 8.55 10.51
CA GLU A 158 20.16 8.75 9.17
C GLU A 158 19.09 8.72 8.07
N TRP A 159 18.17 7.75 8.13
CA TRP A 159 17.08 7.65 7.15
C TRP A 159 16.02 8.73 7.34
N LEU A 160 15.73 9.12 8.59
CA LEU A 160 14.82 10.24 8.86
C LEU A 160 15.38 11.54 8.30
N GLU A 161 16.66 11.82 8.54
CA GLU A 161 17.36 12.96 7.96
C GLU A 161 17.27 12.94 6.43
N LYS A 162 17.62 11.80 5.82
CA LYS A 162 17.55 11.61 4.37
C LYS A 162 16.13 11.84 3.83
N ALA A 163 15.08 11.37 4.52
CA ALA A 163 13.69 11.59 4.11
C ALA A 163 13.31 13.07 4.13
N LEU A 164 13.87 13.86 5.06
CA LEU A 164 13.55 15.28 5.23
C LEU A 164 14.39 16.22 4.36
N THR A 165 15.61 15.82 3.98
CA THR A 165 16.56 16.71 3.28
C THR A 165 16.73 16.43 1.79
N ASN A 166 16.54 15.19 1.34
CA ASN A 166 16.76 14.86 -0.07
C ASN A 166 15.65 15.43 -0.97
N ASN A 167 16.02 15.72 -2.22
CA ASN A 167 15.06 16.15 -3.23
C ASN A 167 14.47 14.93 -3.95
N TYR A 168 13.36 14.42 -3.42
CA TYR A 168 12.59 13.34 -4.02
C TYR A 168 11.67 13.83 -5.14
N GLN A 169 11.44 12.96 -6.13
CA GLN A 169 10.47 13.20 -7.21
C GLN A 169 9.04 13.05 -6.68
N ILE A 170 8.80 11.99 -5.91
CA ILE A 170 7.53 11.72 -5.26
C ILE A 170 7.63 12.28 -3.83
N LYS A 171 7.09 13.49 -3.63
CA LYS A 171 7.06 14.15 -2.32
C LYS A 171 5.77 13.85 -1.59
N SER A 172 5.86 13.69 -0.27
CA SER A 172 4.71 13.45 0.57
C SER A 172 4.44 14.62 1.51
N ASN A 173 3.18 15.06 1.56
CA ASN A 173 2.72 16.08 2.48
C ASN A 173 2.52 15.55 3.91
N ILE A 174 2.73 14.25 4.14
CA ILE A 174 2.54 13.60 5.43
C ILE A 174 3.71 13.85 6.39
N LEU A 175 4.89 14.19 5.88
CA LEU A 175 6.12 14.40 6.67
C LEU A 175 6.16 15.77 7.36
N THR A 176 5.07 16.09 8.06
CA THR A 176 4.97 17.28 8.91
C THR A 176 5.55 16.99 10.29
N LYS A 177 6.12 18.02 10.94
CA LYS A 177 6.66 17.89 12.31
C LYS A 177 5.66 17.22 13.27
N SER A 178 4.41 17.70 13.28
CA SER A 178 3.34 17.17 14.13
C SER A 178 3.04 15.69 13.93
N ARG A 179 3.08 15.20 12.68
CA ARG A 179 2.84 13.78 12.38
C ARG A 179 4.01 12.92 12.83
N ILE A 180 5.24 13.35 12.56
CA ILE A 180 6.45 12.59 12.90
C ILE A 180 6.63 12.52 14.43
N GLU A 181 6.36 13.61 15.16
CA GLU A 181 6.45 13.63 16.63
C GLU A 181 5.47 12.66 17.30
N LYS A 182 4.31 12.42 16.69
CA LYS A 182 3.26 11.55 17.23
C LYS A 182 3.31 10.12 16.67
N ASP A 183 4.22 9.84 15.74
CA ASP A 183 4.35 8.52 15.16
C ASP A 183 4.83 7.54 16.25
N PRO A 184 4.08 6.47 16.54
CA PRO A 184 4.45 5.50 17.55
C PRO A 184 5.74 4.74 17.19
N ASP A 185 6.10 4.63 15.90
CA ASP A 185 7.29 3.90 15.49
C ASP A 185 8.59 4.59 15.98
N PHE A 186 8.54 5.89 16.31
CA PHE A 186 9.66 6.66 16.84
C PHE A 186 9.69 6.78 18.37
N GLU A 187 8.81 6.10 19.12
CA GLU A 187 8.72 6.23 20.58
C GLU A 187 10.07 6.09 21.29
N ASN A 188 10.89 5.13 20.88
CA ASN A 188 12.20 4.85 21.48
C ASN A 188 13.30 5.87 21.13
N ILE A 189 13.12 6.69 20.10
CA ILE A 189 14.09 7.73 19.70
C ILE A 189 13.55 9.16 19.83
N ARG A 190 12.28 9.34 20.21
CA ARG A 190 11.60 10.66 20.25
C ARG A 190 12.31 11.67 21.15
N LYS A 191 12.96 11.21 22.22
CA LYS A 191 13.74 12.05 23.16
C LYS A 191 15.20 12.25 22.75
N ASP A 192 15.63 11.70 21.62
CA ASP A 192 16.98 11.89 21.12
C ASP A 192 17.16 13.32 20.61
N LYS A 193 18.24 13.98 21.05
CA LYS A 193 18.51 15.37 20.67
C LYS A 193 18.58 15.54 19.15
N LYS A 194 19.17 14.58 18.43
CA LYS A 194 19.26 14.65 16.97
C LYS A 194 17.87 14.55 16.32
N PHE A 195 16.96 13.74 16.89
CA PHE A 195 15.58 13.66 16.40
C PHE A 195 14.90 15.04 16.46
N GLU A 196 14.98 15.71 17.61
CA GLU A 196 14.42 17.06 17.80
C GLU A 196 15.05 18.10 16.85
N GLU A 197 16.37 18.06 16.68
CA GLU A 197 17.11 18.94 15.77
C GLU A 197 16.66 18.76 14.31
N LEU A 198 16.50 17.51 13.85
CA LEU A 198 16.02 17.20 12.50
C LEU A 198 14.62 17.78 12.25
N LEU A 199 13.69 17.58 13.19
CA LEU A 199 12.33 18.05 13.03
C LEU A 199 12.22 19.58 13.11
N THR A 200 13.02 20.21 13.95
CA THR A 200 13.04 21.68 14.07
C THR A 200 13.64 22.34 12.83
N LYS A 201 14.66 21.71 12.21
CA LYS A 201 15.37 22.28 11.08
C LYS A 201 14.69 22.01 9.73
N TYR A 202 14.13 20.82 9.53
CA TYR A 202 13.74 20.35 8.20
C TYR A 202 12.28 19.90 8.06
N ALA A 203 11.60 19.53 9.15
CA ALA A 203 10.23 19.06 9.02
C ALA A 203 9.27 20.24 8.76
N VAL A 204 8.33 20.04 7.82
CA VAL A 204 7.35 21.06 7.47
C VAL A 204 6.47 21.35 8.69
N THR A 205 6.44 22.62 9.11
CA THR A 205 5.48 23.11 10.10
C THR A 205 4.25 23.62 9.35
N ARG A 206 3.10 22.95 9.51
CA ARG A 206 1.85 23.60 9.11
C ARG A 206 1.61 24.72 10.11
N LYS A 207 1.78 25.98 9.70
CA LYS A 207 1.16 27.08 10.43
C LYS A 207 -0.33 26.78 10.45
N SER A 208 -0.91 26.68 11.64
CA SER A 208 -2.36 26.59 11.78
C SER A 208 -2.95 27.81 11.10
N SER A 209 -3.48 27.65 9.89
CA SER A 209 -4.35 28.64 9.28
C SER A 209 -5.65 28.59 10.08
N MET A 210 -5.68 29.29 11.22
CA MET A 210 -6.90 29.94 11.66
C MET A 210 -7.22 30.98 10.60
N LEU A 211 -8.11 30.65 9.69
CA LEU A 211 -8.87 31.64 8.92
C LEU A 211 -10.33 31.20 8.95
N PHE A 212 -11.15 32.22 9.23
CA PHE A 212 -12.55 32.22 9.64
C PHE A 212 -13.51 31.54 8.67
#